data_AF-A0A516W7S1-F1
#
_entry.id   AF-A0A516W7S1-F1
#
_cell.length_a   1.000
_cell.length_b   1.000
_cell.length_c   1.000
_cell.angle_alpha   90.00
_cell.angle_beta   90.00
_cell.angle_gamma   90.00
#
_symmetry.space_group_name_H-M   'P 1'
#
loop_
_entity.id
_entity.type
_entity.pdbx_description
1 polymer ?
#
loop_
_entity_poly.entity_id
_entity_poly.type
_entity_poly.pdbx_seq_one_letter_code
_entity_poly.pdbx_strand_id
1 'polypeptide(L)'
;MDAHRFDEVTVGVGATDLHDFIQIALANVPVDGKDIEASYLGSPRLGRARLKPVTTLLNEVSRYRNASNRKVDLIVFPEVSVPHAWEGMLAAWARRHRIGVVCGLEHRIDHKGQALNEVLALLPYQTGSGHWACVPVRRLKRFYSPAEEFILKNEHLVVPKPKSSRHHLFRWRGASFAIYNCFELASIEDRAIFKGHVDFIVATEFNRDTSYFSNIVEAAARDLHCYIVQVNDSGFGDSRVVSPSKSNFMNPVRIKGGDNLTFVTMSLDLSALRSHQRKGYGLQKEAKEFKPTPPDFPIAALKKRIALGK
;
A
#
# COMPACT_ATOMS: atom_id res chain seq x y z
N MET A 1 -26.82 13.31 -2.94
CA MET A 1 -26.38 12.54 -1.75
C MET A 1 -25.41 11.49 -2.26
N ASP A 2 -24.11 11.81 -2.29
CA ASP A 2 -23.11 10.87 -2.78
C ASP A 2 -22.76 9.95 -1.62
N ALA A 3 -23.42 8.79 -1.56
CA ALA A 3 -23.05 7.74 -0.63
C ALA A 3 -21.58 7.41 -0.91
N HIS A 4 -20.69 7.71 0.04
CA HIS A 4 -19.25 7.53 -0.13
C HIS A 4 -18.97 6.15 -0.75
N ARG A 5 -18.13 6.07 -1.79
CA ARG A 5 -17.81 4.81 -2.51
C ARG A 5 -16.71 3.99 -1.82
N PHE A 6 -16.22 4.47 -0.69
CA PHE A 6 -15.20 3.86 0.17
C PHE A 6 -15.63 4.00 1.64
N ASP A 7 -15.01 3.21 2.51
CA ASP A 7 -15.17 3.33 3.96
C ASP A 7 -13.95 4.07 4.54
N GLU A 8 -14.17 4.99 5.48
CA GLU A 8 -13.07 5.75 6.10
C GLU A 8 -12.57 5.03 7.37
N VAL A 9 -11.26 4.82 7.45
CA VAL A 9 -10.59 4.18 8.58
C VAL A 9 -9.63 5.18 9.21
N THR A 10 -9.97 5.66 10.40
CA THR A 10 -9.20 6.70 11.11
C THR A 10 -8.43 6.10 12.28
N VAL A 11 -7.11 6.29 12.30
CA VAL A 11 -6.21 5.71 13.31
C VAL A 11 -5.20 6.75 13.80
N GLY A 12 -5.11 6.95 15.12
CA GLY A 12 -4.12 7.84 15.73
C GLY A 12 -4.42 9.33 15.59
N VAL A 13 -5.68 9.76 15.73
CA VAL A 13 -6.10 11.18 15.61
C VAL A 13 -5.34 12.11 16.58
N GLY A 14 -4.96 11.61 17.76
CA GLY A 14 -4.26 12.41 18.78
C GLY A 14 -2.78 12.69 18.50
N ALA A 15 -2.18 12.07 17.46
CA ALA A 15 -0.78 12.28 17.10
C ALA A 15 -0.63 12.29 15.58
N THR A 16 -0.35 13.46 15.00
CA THR A 16 -0.37 13.71 13.55
C THR A 16 1.03 13.80 12.97
N ASP A 17 1.96 13.02 13.52
CA ASP A 17 3.39 13.12 13.24
C ASP A 17 3.82 12.61 11.85
N LEU A 18 2.89 12.02 11.08
CA LEU A 18 3.05 11.71 9.66
C LEU A 18 2.39 12.75 8.75
N HIS A 19 1.90 13.86 9.29
CA HIS A 19 1.19 14.88 8.50
C HIS A 19 2.07 15.48 7.41
N ASP A 20 3.33 15.80 7.71
CA ASP A 20 4.18 16.51 6.76
C ASP A 20 4.97 15.57 5.85
N PHE A 21 5.45 14.46 6.41
CA PHE A 21 6.30 13.51 5.72
C PHE A 21 6.00 12.10 6.19
N ILE A 22 6.25 11.12 5.31
CA ILE A 22 6.24 9.70 5.65
C ILE A 22 7.43 9.00 4.98
N GLN A 23 8.21 8.24 5.75
CA GLN A 23 9.31 7.43 5.24
C GLN A 23 8.82 6.02 4.97
N ILE A 24 8.78 5.62 3.70
CA ILE A 24 8.26 4.32 3.29
C ILE A 24 9.42 3.39 2.92
N ALA A 25 9.27 2.10 3.23
CA ALA A 25 10.12 1.01 2.78
C ALA A 25 9.33 0.09 1.84
N LEU A 26 9.90 -0.22 0.69
CA LEU A 26 9.37 -1.18 -0.28
C LEU A 26 10.12 -2.50 -0.06
N ALA A 27 9.42 -3.53 0.38
CA ALA A 27 10.03 -4.85 0.59
C ALA A 27 10.27 -5.51 -0.78
N ASN A 28 11.54 -5.74 -1.11
CA ASN A 28 11.93 -6.50 -2.29
C ASN A 28 12.10 -7.95 -1.88
N VAL A 29 11.01 -8.70 -1.93
CA VAL A 29 10.95 -10.10 -1.48
C VAL A 29 10.37 -10.99 -2.57
N PRO A 30 10.90 -12.22 -2.74
CA PRO A 30 10.36 -13.16 -3.68
C PRO A 30 9.08 -13.78 -3.14
N VAL A 31 8.09 -13.94 -4.01
CA VAL A 31 6.85 -14.67 -3.73
C VAL A 31 6.92 -16.01 -4.48
N ASP A 32 7.07 -17.10 -3.73
CA ASP A 32 7.14 -18.45 -4.30
C ASP A 32 5.74 -18.97 -4.62
N GLY A 33 5.50 -19.37 -5.87
CA GLY A 33 4.22 -19.96 -6.30
C GLY A 33 3.84 -21.21 -5.50
N LYS A 34 4.82 -21.96 -4.97
CA LYS A 34 4.56 -23.12 -4.10
C LYS A 34 4.06 -22.72 -2.72
N ASP A 35 4.37 -21.51 -2.23
CA ASP A 35 3.80 -20.99 -0.99
C ASP A 35 2.32 -20.63 -1.19
N ILE A 36 2.00 -20.00 -2.32
CA ILE A 36 0.64 -19.66 -2.71
C ILE A 36 -0.20 -20.95 -2.83
N GLU A 37 0.31 -21.93 -3.59
CA GLU A 37 -0.34 -23.23 -3.80
C GLU A 37 -0.63 -23.95 -2.48
N ALA A 38 0.40 -24.11 -1.65
CA ALA A 38 0.24 -24.76 -0.37
C ALA A 38 -0.79 -24.05 0.52
N SER A 39 -0.93 -22.73 0.40
CA SER A 39 -1.88 -21.93 1.20
C SER A 39 -3.34 -22.13 0.77
N TYR A 40 -3.65 -22.04 -0.52
CA TYR A 40 -5.02 -22.32 -0.98
C TYR A 40 -5.39 -23.80 -0.90
N LEU A 41 -4.40 -24.71 -0.79
CA LEU A 41 -4.62 -26.13 -0.46
C LEU A 41 -4.69 -26.41 1.06
N GLY A 42 -4.65 -25.37 1.89
CA GLY A 42 -4.85 -25.48 3.35
C GLY A 42 -3.63 -25.98 4.15
N SER A 43 -2.46 -26.07 3.52
CA SER A 43 -1.19 -26.51 4.12
C SER A 43 -0.09 -25.45 3.99
N PRO A 44 -0.28 -24.21 4.49
CA PRO A 44 0.67 -23.11 4.29
C PRO A 44 2.06 -23.46 4.80
N ARG A 45 3.10 -23.09 4.05
CA ARG A 45 4.49 -23.38 4.42
C ARG A 45 4.98 -22.35 5.43
N LEU A 46 5.17 -22.78 6.68
CA LEU A 46 5.52 -21.90 7.82
C LEU A 46 6.92 -22.18 8.40
N GLY A 47 7.74 -22.97 7.70
CA GLY A 47 9.02 -23.44 8.21
C GLY A 47 10.02 -22.32 8.54
N ARG A 48 10.95 -22.60 9.46
CA ARG A 48 11.99 -21.65 9.91
C ARG A 48 12.82 -21.06 8.77
N ALA A 49 13.10 -21.86 7.72
CA ALA A 49 13.84 -21.41 6.55
C ALA A 49 13.13 -20.27 5.80
N ARG A 50 11.79 -20.25 5.83
CA ARG A 50 10.95 -19.19 5.24
C ARG A 50 10.81 -17.98 6.16
N LEU A 51 10.60 -18.23 7.46
CA LEU A 51 10.41 -17.16 8.44
C LEU A 51 11.69 -16.35 8.69
N LYS A 52 12.85 -17.00 8.75
CA LYS A 52 14.13 -16.36 9.13
C LYS A 52 14.46 -15.15 8.23
N PRO A 53 14.46 -15.26 6.89
CA PRO A 53 14.71 -14.10 6.01
C PRO A 53 13.76 -12.93 6.25
N VAL A 54 12.45 -13.21 6.43
CA VAL A 54 11.45 -12.17 6.70
C VAL A 54 11.72 -11.46 8.03
N THR A 55 12.03 -12.21 9.10
CA THR A 55 12.37 -11.60 10.39
C THR A 55 13.69 -10.83 10.36
N THR A 56 14.67 -11.26 9.56
CA THR A 56 15.91 -10.51 9.32
C THR A 56 15.61 -9.18 8.65
N LEU A 57 14.81 -9.18 7.58
CA LEU A 57 14.39 -7.97 6.87
C LEU A 57 13.68 -6.98 7.81
N LEU A 58 12.71 -7.46 8.61
CA LEU A 58 12.01 -6.64 9.59
C LEU A 58 12.97 -6.04 10.63
N ASN A 59 13.95 -6.82 11.08
CA ASN A 59 14.96 -6.33 12.01
C ASN A 59 15.83 -5.23 11.39
N GLU A 60 16.24 -5.37 10.13
CA GLU A 60 17.00 -4.34 9.40
C GLU A 60 16.18 -3.06 9.21
N VAL A 61 14.93 -3.17 8.79
CA VAL A 61 13.98 -2.06 8.63
C VAL A 61 13.81 -1.30 9.95
N SER A 62 13.70 -2.01 11.08
CA SER A 62 13.54 -1.37 12.39
C SER A 62 14.76 -0.54 12.83
N ARG A 63 15.95 -0.92 12.36
CA ARG A 63 17.22 -0.26 12.67
C ARG A 63 17.57 0.84 11.69
N TYR A 64 17.02 0.79 10.48
CA TYR A 64 17.27 1.78 9.43
C TYR A 64 16.98 3.20 9.91
N ARG A 65 17.88 4.11 9.56
CA ARG A 65 17.72 5.56 9.67
C ARG A 65 18.21 6.18 8.36
N ASN A 66 17.47 7.15 7.83
CA ASN A 66 17.93 7.92 6.68
C ASN A 66 18.98 8.96 7.10
N ALA A 67 19.48 9.76 6.14
CA ALA A 67 20.49 10.79 6.39
C ALA A 67 20.06 11.86 7.42
N SER A 68 18.76 12.09 7.58
CA SER A 68 18.17 13.01 8.58
C SER A 68 17.79 12.29 9.88
N ASN A 69 18.33 11.09 10.13
CA ASN A 69 18.03 10.24 11.28
C ASN A 69 16.54 9.84 11.42
N ARG A 70 15.78 9.87 10.32
CA ARG A 70 14.37 9.48 10.31
C ARG A 70 14.24 7.96 10.18
N LYS A 71 13.32 7.38 10.96
CA LYS A 71 12.98 5.94 10.90
C LYS A 71 12.06 5.66 9.71
N VAL A 72 11.93 4.38 9.35
CA VAL A 72 10.83 3.93 8.49
C VAL A 72 9.52 4.09 9.26
N ASP A 73 8.53 4.69 8.61
CA ASP A 73 7.18 4.87 9.13
C ASP A 73 6.26 3.74 8.63
N LEU A 74 6.40 3.31 7.37
CA LEU A 74 5.57 2.28 6.74
C LEU A 74 6.43 1.31 5.91
N ILE A 75 6.25 0.00 6.07
CA ILE A 75 6.77 -1.01 5.14
C ILE A 75 5.64 -1.64 4.35
N VAL A 76 5.86 -1.83 3.05
CA VAL A 76 4.90 -2.46 2.14
C VAL A 76 5.49 -3.75 1.58
N PHE A 77 4.72 -4.84 1.62
CA PHE A 77 5.05 -6.14 1.05
C PHE A 77 4.17 -6.44 -0.18
N PRO A 78 4.63 -7.34 -1.08
CA PRO A 78 3.86 -7.76 -2.25
C PRO A 78 2.51 -8.40 -1.93
N GLU A 79 1.69 -8.58 -2.96
CA GLU A 79 0.48 -9.41 -2.88
C GLU A 79 0.84 -10.86 -2.53
N VAL A 80 -0.05 -11.58 -1.81
CA VAL A 80 0.07 -13.01 -1.48
C VAL A 80 1.44 -13.45 -0.95
N SER A 81 2.12 -12.57 -0.19
CA SER A 81 3.50 -12.77 0.25
C SER A 81 3.61 -13.21 1.70
N VAL A 82 2.56 -13.05 2.50
CA VAL A 82 2.57 -13.27 3.95
C VAL A 82 1.51 -14.31 4.36
N PRO A 83 1.88 -15.42 5.02
CA PRO A 83 0.91 -16.35 5.59
C PRO A 83 0.12 -15.70 6.72
N HIS A 84 -1.17 -16.02 6.81
CA HIS A 84 -2.04 -15.58 7.91
C HIS A 84 -1.50 -15.89 9.30
N ALA A 85 -0.78 -17.01 9.45
CA ALA A 85 -0.21 -17.43 10.74
C ALA A 85 0.81 -16.42 11.31
N TRP A 86 1.40 -15.56 10.46
CA TRP A 86 2.39 -14.55 10.87
C TRP A 86 1.77 -13.22 11.28
N GLU A 87 0.46 -13.02 11.12
CA GLU A 87 -0.19 -11.75 11.42
C GLU A 87 0.02 -11.29 12.87
N GLY A 88 -0.12 -12.19 13.85
CA GLY A 88 0.09 -11.84 15.26
C GLY A 88 1.53 -11.39 15.55
N MET A 89 2.52 -12.03 14.92
CA MET A 89 3.93 -11.63 15.00
C MET A 89 4.13 -10.25 14.38
N LEU A 90 3.58 -10.02 13.18
CA LEU A 90 3.69 -8.74 12.48
C LEU A 90 3.01 -7.61 13.25
N ALA A 91 1.83 -7.84 13.82
CA ALA A 91 1.13 -6.85 14.65
C ALA A 91 1.94 -6.48 15.89
N ALA A 92 2.54 -7.47 16.56
CA ALA A 92 3.42 -7.25 17.70
C ALA A 92 4.68 -6.46 17.30
N TRP A 93 5.28 -6.78 16.15
CA TRP A 93 6.44 -6.06 15.60
C TRP A 93 6.08 -4.62 15.23
N ALA A 94 4.99 -4.41 14.48
CA ALA A 94 4.51 -3.10 14.06
C ALA A 94 4.26 -2.18 15.26
N ARG A 95 3.60 -2.69 16.30
CA ARG A 95 3.38 -2.00 17.58
C ARG A 95 4.70 -1.64 18.27
N ARG A 96 5.61 -2.61 18.42
CA ARG A 96 6.88 -2.44 19.14
C ARG A 96 7.78 -1.38 18.47
N HIS A 97 7.87 -1.43 17.14
CA HIS A 97 8.76 -0.57 16.38
C HIS A 97 8.09 0.71 15.90
N ARG A 98 6.75 0.81 16.02
CA ARG A 98 5.93 1.95 15.61
C ARG A 98 5.94 2.17 14.09
N ILE A 99 6.11 1.07 13.37
CA ILE A 99 6.19 1.01 11.90
C ILE A 99 4.92 0.34 11.39
N GLY A 100 4.19 1.02 10.52
CA GLY A 100 3.05 0.45 9.83
C GLY A 100 3.47 -0.66 8.88
N VAL A 101 2.59 -1.64 8.67
CA VAL A 101 2.80 -2.71 7.69
C VAL A 101 1.59 -2.76 6.77
N VAL A 102 1.83 -2.79 5.46
CA VAL A 102 0.83 -3.19 4.47
C VAL A 102 1.36 -4.43 3.75
N CYS A 103 0.59 -5.51 3.72
CA CYS A 103 1.00 -6.74 3.04
C CYS A 103 -0.19 -7.47 2.43
N GLY A 104 0.03 -8.13 1.29
CA GLY A 104 -0.91 -9.12 0.79
C GLY A 104 -0.76 -10.42 1.58
N LEU A 105 -1.87 -10.88 2.14
CA LEU A 105 -1.94 -12.18 2.79
C LEU A 105 -2.12 -13.27 1.72
N GLU A 106 -1.49 -14.41 1.93
CA GLU A 106 -1.73 -15.61 1.13
C GLU A 106 -3.20 -16.02 1.19
N HIS A 107 -3.66 -16.80 0.21
CA HIS A 107 -5.04 -17.28 0.20
C HIS A 107 -5.37 -18.10 1.45
N ARG A 108 -6.54 -17.82 2.05
CA ARG A 108 -7.17 -18.69 3.06
C ARG A 108 -8.47 -19.24 2.52
N ILE A 109 -8.70 -20.53 2.74
CA ILE A 109 -9.99 -21.16 2.44
C ILE A 109 -10.94 -20.95 3.62
N ASP A 110 -12.11 -20.40 3.36
CA ASP A 110 -13.15 -20.27 4.37
C ASP A 110 -14.03 -21.53 4.46
N HIS A 111 -14.98 -21.54 5.40
CA HIS A 111 -15.92 -22.65 5.60
C HIS A 111 -16.84 -22.94 4.41
N LYS A 112 -16.89 -22.05 3.40
CA LYS A 112 -17.68 -22.20 2.17
C LYS A 112 -16.79 -22.62 0.98
N GLY A 113 -15.52 -22.96 1.21
CA GLY A 113 -14.57 -23.29 0.16
C GLY A 113 -14.10 -22.09 -0.65
N GLN A 114 -14.28 -20.86 -0.14
CA GLN A 114 -13.86 -19.66 -0.85
C GLN A 114 -12.40 -19.32 -0.59
N ALA A 115 -11.64 -19.08 -1.66
CA ALA A 115 -10.24 -18.69 -1.59
C ALA A 115 -10.10 -17.17 -1.39
N LEU A 116 -9.99 -16.75 -0.13
CA LEU A 116 -9.91 -15.35 0.28
C LEU A 116 -8.50 -14.79 0.03
N ASN A 117 -8.37 -13.83 -0.88
CA ASN A 117 -7.15 -13.04 -1.09
C ASN A 117 -7.35 -11.70 -0.37
N GLU A 118 -6.65 -11.49 0.73
CA GLU A 118 -6.84 -10.34 1.62
C GLU A 118 -5.60 -9.45 1.64
N VAL A 119 -5.79 -8.14 1.71
CA VAL A 119 -4.74 -7.21 2.10
C VAL A 119 -4.89 -6.86 3.58
N LEU A 120 -3.77 -6.75 4.28
CA LEU A 120 -3.70 -6.39 5.69
C LEU A 120 -2.94 -5.08 5.86
N ALA A 121 -3.55 -4.13 6.58
CA ALA A 121 -2.89 -2.97 7.12
C ALA A 121 -2.77 -3.10 8.64
N LEU A 122 -1.55 -3.05 9.16
CA LEU A 122 -1.24 -2.98 10.59
C LEU A 122 -0.79 -1.56 10.92
N LEU A 123 -1.64 -0.79 11.59
CA LEU A 123 -1.45 0.63 11.79
C LEU A 123 -1.17 0.95 13.27
N PRO A 124 0.11 1.11 13.66
CA PRO A 124 0.46 1.48 15.02
C PRO A 124 0.10 2.93 15.32
N TYR A 125 -0.35 3.18 16.56
CA TYR A 125 -0.70 4.51 17.04
C TYR A 125 -0.51 4.61 18.54
N GLN A 126 -0.41 5.84 19.03
CA GLN A 126 -0.37 6.12 20.45
C GLN A 126 -1.80 6.34 20.98
N THR A 127 -2.18 5.61 22.02
CA THR A 127 -3.47 5.79 22.72
C THR A 127 -3.45 7.09 23.53
N GLY A 128 -4.63 7.54 23.99
CA GLY A 128 -4.74 8.70 24.88
C GLY A 128 -3.96 8.56 26.20
N SER A 129 -3.67 7.32 26.63
CA SER A 129 -2.84 7.05 27.81
C SER A 129 -1.33 7.00 27.52
N GLY A 130 -0.91 7.31 26.28
CA GLY A 130 0.49 7.30 25.87
C GLY A 130 1.07 5.94 25.47
N HIS A 131 0.29 4.84 25.57
CA HIS A 131 0.73 3.50 25.17
C HIS A 131 0.65 3.31 23.65
N TRP A 132 1.54 2.48 23.10
CA TRP A 132 1.44 2.11 21.68
C TRP A 132 0.54 0.90 21.49
N ALA A 133 -0.46 1.06 20.62
CA ALA A 133 -1.34 0.01 20.12
C ALA A 133 -1.17 -0.15 18.61
N CYS A 134 -1.79 -1.16 18.02
CA CYS A 134 -1.79 -1.38 16.58
C CYS A 134 -3.18 -1.88 16.14
N VAL A 135 -3.75 -1.24 15.13
CA VAL A 135 -5.04 -1.64 14.55
C VAL A 135 -4.78 -2.54 13.34
N PRO A 136 -5.20 -3.81 13.37
CA PRO A 136 -5.25 -4.64 12.16
C PRO A 136 -6.51 -4.33 11.37
N VAL A 137 -6.36 -4.06 10.07
CA VAL A 137 -7.45 -3.81 9.13
C VAL A 137 -7.26 -4.75 7.94
N ARG A 138 -8.16 -5.71 7.80
CA ARG A 138 -8.17 -6.63 6.66
C ARG A 138 -9.21 -6.20 5.64
N ARG A 139 -8.91 -6.39 4.36
CA ARG A 139 -9.86 -6.19 3.28
C ARG A 139 -9.70 -7.29 2.24
N LEU A 140 -10.82 -7.91 1.86
CA LEU A 140 -10.87 -8.87 0.76
C LEU A 140 -10.64 -8.14 -0.58
N LYS A 141 -9.84 -8.72 -1.46
CA LYS A 141 -9.65 -8.24 -2.83
C LYS A 141 -10.98 -8.17 -3.58
N ARG A 142 -11.19 -7.08 -4.29
CA ARG A 142 -12.41 -6.79 -5.05
C ARG A 142 -12.37 -7.39 -6.44
N PHE A 143 -11.23 -7.43 -7.11
CA PHE A 143 -11.12 -8.01 -8.44
C PHE A 143 -10.01 -9.04 -8.47
N TYR A 144 -10.39 -10.31 -8.56
CA TYR A 144 -9.45 -11.39 -8.83
C TYR A 144 -9.01 -11.28 -10.29
N SER A 145 -7.73 -11.52 -10.57
CA SER A 145 -7.26 -11.47 -11.96
C SER A 145 -7.78 -12.68 -12.74
N PRO A 146 -7.92 -12.59 -14.08
CA PRO A 146 -8.34 -13.75 -14.87
C PRO A 146 -7.44 -14.98 -14.68
N ALA A 147 -6.13 -14.77 -14.52
CA ALA A 147 -5.17 -15.85 -14.25
C ALA A 147 -5.35 -16.46 -12.86
N GLU A 148 -5.60 -15.64 -11.84
CA GLU A 148 -5.89 -16.08 -10.48
C GLU A 148 -7.22 -16.87 -10.44
N GLU A 149 -8.28 -16.36 -11.07
CA GLU A 149 -9.56 -17.06 -11.17
C GLU A 149 -9.43 -18.39 -11.91
N PHE A 150 -8.62 -18.44 -12.98
CA PHE A 150 -8.36 -19.67 -13.72
C PHE A 150 -7.75 -20.73 -12.81
N ILE A 151 -6.71 -20.41 -12.06
CA ILE A 151 -6.05 -21.36 -11.14
C ILE A 151 -7.06 -21.85 -10.08
N LEU A 152 -7.69 -20.92 -9.36
CA LEU A 152 -8.59 -21.27 -8.25
C LEU A 152 -9.77 -22.14 -8.69
N LYS A 153 -10.38 -21.85 -9.85
CA LYS A 153 -11.49 -22.64 -10.37
C LYS A 153 -11.06 -24.04 -10.82
N ASN A 154 -9.86 -24.19 -11.38
CA ASN A 154 -9.33 -25.50 -11.78
C ASN A 154 -8.87 -26.34 -10.58
N GLU A 155 -8.61 -25.72 -9.42
CA GLU A 155 -8.44 -26.38 -8.12
C GLU A 155 -9.78 -26.61 -7.38
N HIS A 156 -10.91 -26.44 -8.08
CA HIS A 156 -12.26 -26.60 -7.53
C HIS A 156 -12.60 -25.68 -6.34
N LEU A 157 -11.89 -24.55 -6.22
CA LEU A 157 -12.14 -23.53 -5.19
C LEU A 157 -13.15 -22.48 -5.67
N VAL A 158 -13.84 -21.85 -4.72
CA VAL A 158 -14.81 -20.79 -5.01
C VAL A 158 -14.11 -19.44 -4.98
N VAL A 159 -14.23 -18.68 -6.07
CA VAL A 159 -13.80 -17.26 -6.07
C VAL A 159 -14.87 -16.42 -5.35
N PRO A 160 -14.52 -15.65 -4.30
CA PRO A 160 -15.46 -14.79 -3.60
C PRO A 160 -16.16 -13.79 -4.54
N LYS A 161 -17.45 -13.53 -4.30
CA LYS A 161 -18.16 -12.45 -5.00
C LYS A 161 -17.87 -11.11 -4.31
N PRO A 162 -17.25 -10.15 -4.99
CA PRO A 162 -16.70 -8.95 -4.35
C PRO A 162 -17.73 -7.85 -4.05
N LYS A 163 -19.04 -8.11 -4.20
CA LYS A 163 -20.09 -7.10 -4.20
C LYS A 163 -20.18 -6.27 -2.90
N SER A 164 -19.55 -6.71 -1.82
CA SER A 164 -19.51 -6.00 -0.53
C SER A 164 -18.13 -5.46 -0.14
N SER A 165 -17.05 -5.74 -0.89
CA SER A 165 -15.71 -5.26 -0.52
C SER A 165 -15.49 -3.84 -1.04
N ARG A 166 -15.70 -2.87 -0.17
CA ARG A 166 -15.47 -1.45 -0.45
C ARG A 166 -14.02 -1.10 -0.15
N HIS A 167 -13.47 -0.18 -0.94
CA HIS A 167 -12.12 0.33 -0.69
C HIS A 167 -12.08 1.14 0.61
N HIS A 168 -10.90 1.23 1.22
CA HIS A 168 -10.72 2.01 2.44
C HIS A 168 -9.94 3.30 2.18
N LEU A 169 -10.43 4.41 2.73
CA LEU A 169 -9.67 5.65 2.90
C LEU A 169 -9.03 5.64 4.29
N PHE A 170 -7.73 5.41 4.37
CA PHE A 170 -6.99 5.45 5.62
C PHE A 170 -6.62 6.88 5.98
N ARG A 171 -6.91 7.29 7.21
CA ARG A 171 -6.40 8.50 7.87
C ARG A 171 -5.55 8.07 9.04
N TRP A 172 -4.24 8.02 8.85
CA TRP A 172 -3.32 7.45 9.83
C TRP A 172 -2.27 8.47 10.25
N ARG A 173 -2.35 8.91 11.52
CA ARG A 173 -1.41 9.86 12.14
C ARG A 173 -1.10 11.09 11.25
N GLY A 174 -2.13 11.63 10.60
CA GLY A 174 -2.03 12.80 9.71
C GLY A 174 -1.74 12.48 8.23
N ALA A 175 -1.34 11.26 7.88
CA ALA A 175 -1.21 10.81 6.50
C ALA A 175 -2.54 10.24 5.96
N SER A 176 -2.78 10.36 4.65
CA SER A 176 -3.98 9.83 4.00
C SER A 176 -3.64 8.93 2.82
N PHE A 177 -4.14 7.70 2.81
CA PHE A 177 -3.83 6.76 1.74
C PHE A 177 -4.93 5.73 1.50
N ALA A 178 -4.82 5.02 0.39
CA ALA A 178 -5.64 3.86 0.05
C ALA A 178 -4.76 2.68 -0.35
N ILE A 179 -5.33 1.47 -0.35
CA ILE A 179 -4.60 0.26 -0.71
C ILE A 179 -5.34 -0.49 -1.81
N TYR A 180 -4.66 -0.67 -2.94
CA TYR A 180 -5.08 -1.50 -4.05
C TYR A 180 -4.29 -2.81 -4.04
N ASN A 181 -5.00 -3.91 -4.23
CA ASN A 181 -4.41 -5.23 -4.34
C ASN A 181 -4.38 -5.65 -5.82
N CYS A 182 -3.22 -5.44 -6.44
CA CYS A 182 -2.89 -5.86 -7.79
C CYS A 182 -3.93 -5.45 -8.83
N PHE A 183 -4.64 -6.41 -9.42
CA PHE A 183 -5.57 -6.21 -10.54
C PHE A 183 -6.66 -5.15 -10.29
N GLU A 184 -6.93 -4.78 -9.04
CA GLU A 184 -7.80 -3.64 -8.72
C GLU A 184 -7.32 -2.32 -9.34
N LEU A 185 -6.01 -2.13 -9.53
CA LEU A 185 -5.46 -0.95 -10.23
C LEU A 185 -5.94 -0.83 -11.68
N ALA A 186 -6.32 -1.93 -12.32
CA ALA A 186 -6.82 -1.92 -13.70
C ALA A 186 -8.15 -1.18 -13.83
N SER A 187 -8.97 -1.10 -12.77
CA SER A 187 -10.22 -0.34 -12.78
C SER A 187 -9.96 1.16 -12.64
N ILE A 188 -10.33 1.91 -13.67
CA ILE A 188 -10.30 3.38 -13.64
C ILE A 188 -11.34 3.91 -12.64
N GLU A 189 -12.52 3.29 -12.59
CA GLU A 189 -13.62 3.69 -11.72
C GLU A 189 -13.23 3.61 -10.25
N ASP A 190 -12.54 2.54 -9.86
CA ASP A 190 -12.08 2.36 -8.50
C ASP A 190 -11.00 3.38 -8.18
N ARG A 191 -9.96 3.51 -9.03
CA ARG A 191 -8.89 4.52 -8.85
C ARG A 191 -9.46 5.93 -8.68
N ALA A 192 -10.44 6.30 -9.50
CA ALA A 192 -11.01 7.64 -9.53
C ALA A 192 -11.66 8.07 -8.21
N ILE A 193 -12.14 7.15 -7.37
CA ILE A 193 -12.83 7.49 -6.11
C ILE A 193 -11.90 8.21 -5.10
N PHE A 194 -10.58 8.09 -5.27
CA PHE A 194 -9.59 8.68 -4.36
C PHE A 194 -8.95 9.98 -4.88
N LYS A 195 -9.38 10.49 -6.04
CA LYS A 195 -8.85 11.76 -6.59
C LYS A 195 -8.90 12.87 -5.55
N GLY A 196 -7.74 13.41 -5.16
CA GLY A 196 -7.61 14.45 -4.14
C GLY A 196 -7.98 14.07 -2.69
N HIS A 197 -8.41 12.83 -2.43
CA HIS A 197 -8.72 12.32 -1.09
C HIS A 197 -7.51 11.76 -0.35
N VAL A 198 -6.47 11.34 -1.09
CA VAL A 198 -5.27 10.69 -0.58
C VAL A 198 -4.00 11.46 -0.93
N ASP A 199 -2.96 11.29 -0.12
CA ASP A 199 -1.61 11.76 -0.43
C ASP A 199 -0.82 10.72 -1.21
N PHE A 200 -1.07 9.43 -0.92
CA PHE A 200 -0.50 8.33 -1.67
C PHE A 200 -1.44 7.13 -1.77
N ILE A 201 -1.17 6.24 -2.73
CA ILE A 201 -1.83 4.94 -2.86
C ILE A 201 -0.76 3.87 -2.72
N VAL A 202 -1.04 2.83 -1.95
CA VAL A 202 -0.23 1.62 -1.88
C VAL A 202 -0.82 0.58 -2.83
N ALA A 203 0.03 0.00 -3.67
CA ALA A 203 -0.32 -1.11 -4.55
C ALA A 203 0.54 -2.32 -4.19
N THR A 204 -0.10 -3.37 -3.68
CA THR A 204 0.55 -4.66 -3.45
C THR A 204 0.33 -5.54 -4.66
N GLU A 205 1.38 -6.07 -5.28
CA GLU A 205 1.30 -6.78 -6.55
C GLU A 205 2.00 -8.14 -6.50
N PHE A 206 1.48 -9.07 -7.28
CA PHE A 206 2.15 -10.28 -7.71
C PHE A 206 1.85 -10.45 -9.20
N ASN A 207 2.54 -9.68 -10.04
CA ASN A 207 2.18 -9.54 -11.45
C ASN A 207 3.39 -9.56 -12.38
N ARG A 208 3.28 -10.34 -13.46
CA ARG A 208 4.32 -10.52 -14.49
C ARG A 208 4.33 -9.41 -15.54
N ASP A 209 3.16 -8.82 -15.83
CA ASP A 209 3.02 -7.77 -16.83
C ASP A 209 3.38 -6.39 -16.24
N THR A 210 4.67 -6.20 -15.99
CA THR A 210 5.20 -4.99 -15.34
C THR A 210 4.98 -3.74 -16.18
N SER A 211 5.09 -3.83 -17.51
CA SER A 211 4.85 -2.72 -18.44
C SER A 211 3.39 -2.22 -18.37
N TYR A 212 2.40 -3.12 -18.32
CA TYR A 212 1.01 -2.73 -18.20
C TYR A 212 0.73 -1.94 -16.91
N PHE A 213 1.17 -2.48 -15.76
CA PHE A 213 0.97 -1.82 -14.47
C PHE A 213 1.78 -0.53 -14.35
N SER A 214 2.98 -0.47 -14.97
CA SER A 214 3.77 0.75 -15.11
C SER A 214 3.00 1.90 -15.71
N ASN A 215 2.34 1.64 -16.84
CA ASN A 215 1.55 2.67 -17.51
C ASN A 215 0.37 3.11 -16.63
N ILE A 216 -0.27 2.17 -15.92
CA ILE A 216 -1.38 2.46 -15.02
C ILE A 216 -0.95 3.36 -13.86
N VAL A 217 0.14 3.03 -13.15
CA VAL A 217 0.54 3.80 -11.96
C VAL A 217 1.09 5.18 -12.32
N GLU A 218 1.77 5.32 -13.46
CA GLU A 218 2.23 6.62 -13.96
C GLU A 218 1.07 7.55 -14.36
N ALA A 219 0.03 6.99 -14.99
CA ALA A 219 -1.20 7.72 -15.28
C ALA A 219 -1.93 8.07 -13.97
N ALA A 220 -2.15 7.09 -13.09
CA ALA A 220 -2.87 7.27 -11.83
C ALA A 220 -2.23 8.33 -10.93
N ALA A 221 -0.89 8.37 -10.84
CA ALA A 221 -0.18 9.40 -10.08
C ALA A 221 -0.60 10.79 -10.53
N ARG A 222 -0.69 11.05 -11.84
CA ARG A 222 -1.08 12.36 -12.40
C ARG A 222 -2.59 12.62 -12.29
N ASP A 223 -3.41 11.63 -12.63
CA ASP A 223 -4.88 11.76 -12.68
C ASP A 223 -5.52 11.94 -11.30
N LEU A 224 -4.94 11.28 -10.29
CA LEU A 224 -5.38 11.40 -8.89
C LEU A 224 -4.57 12.46 -8.15
N HIS A 225 -3.45 12.88 -8.73
CA HIS A 225 -2.45 13.81 -8.20
C HIS A 225 -1.95 13.39 -6.82
N CYS A 226 -1.44 12.16 -6.71
CA CYS A 226 -0.92 11.59 -5.46
C CYS A 226 0.32 10.73 -5.77
N TYR A 227 1.09 10.38 -4.74
CA TYR A 227 2.16 9.39 -4.92
C TYR A 227 1.56 7.98 -5.09
N ILE A 228 2.21 7.10 -5.85
CA ILE A 228 1.86 5.68 -5.90
C ILE A 228 3.05 4.88 -5.40
N VAL A 229 2.86 4.04 -4.38
CA VAL A 229 3.85 3.11 -3.84
C VAL A 229 3.48 1.72 -4.33
N GLN A 230 4.16 1.25 -5.38
CA GLN A 230 3.96 -0.06 -5.98
C GLN A 230 5.02 -1.03 -5.44
N VAL A 231 4.58 -2.14 -4.85
CA VAL A 231 5.46 -3.21 -4.40
C VAL A 231 5.00 -4.52 -5.02
N ASN A 232 5.83 -5.04 -5.91
CA ASN A 232 5.67 -6.32 -6.57
C ASN A 232 6.69 -7.34 -6.03
N ASP A 233 6.44 -8.60 -6.32
CA ASP A 233 7.41 -9.69 -6.13
C ASP A 233 8.77 -9.35 -6.74
N SER A 234 9.87 -9.72 -6.06
CA SER A 234 11.22 -9.45 -6.56
C SER A 234 11.63 -10.31 -7.76
N GLY A 235 10.92 -11.42 -8.03
CA GLY A 235 11.12 -12.24 -9.22
C GLY A 235 10.65 -11.57 -10.52
N PHE A 236 9.51 -10.88 -10.49
CA PHE A 236 9.00 -10.08 -11.62
C PHE A 236 9.49 -8.63 -11.60
N GLY A 237 9.68 -8.08 -10.40
CA GLY A 237 10.19 -6.75 -10.15
C GLY A 237 9.21 -5.62 -10.48
N ASP A 238 9.77 -4.44 -10.73
CA ASP A 238 9.06 -3.18 -10.97
C ASP A 238 8.42 -2.54 -9.72
N SER A 239 8.93 -2.90 -8.54
CA SER A 239 8.65 -2.18 -7.29
C SER A 239 9.18 -0.75 -7.36
N ARG A 240 8.35 0.26 -7.09
CA ARG A 240 8.69 1.67 -7.27
C ARG A 240 7.81 2.63 -6.47
N VAL A 241 8.27 3.87 -6.40
CA VAL A 241 7.41 5.01 -6.06
C VAL A 241 7.25 5.86 -7.30
N VAL A 242 6.01 6.26 -7.58
CA VAL A 242 5.65 7.22 -8.62
C VAL A 242 5.22 8.53 -7.98
N SER A 243 5.80 9.63 -8.42
CA SER A 243 5.46 10.99 -8.01
C SER A 243 4.61 11.68 -9.09
N PRO A 244 3.64 12.54 -8.75
CA PRO A 244 2.87 13.35 -9.71
C PRO A 244 3.72 14.52 -10.27
N SER A 245 4.95 14.23 -10.68
CA SER A 245 5.96 15.19 -11.11
C SER A 245 6.23 15.07 -12.63
N LYS A 246 7.23 15.81 -13.12
CA LYS A 246 7.70 15.70 -14.51
C LYS A 246 8.31 14.32 -14.75
N SER A 247 8.24 13.82 -15.98
CA SER A 247 8.67 12.45 -16.33
C SER A 247 10.06 12.08 -15.81
N ASN A 248 11.03 13.00 -15.85
CA ASN A 248 12.39 12.75 -15.38
C ASN A 248 12.50 12.52 -13.86
N PHE A 249 11.53 13.00 -13.07
CA PHE A 249 11.49 12.87 -11.61
C PHE A 249 10.31 12.01 -11.14
N MET A 250 9.57 11.41 -12.09
CA MET A 250 8.35 10.69 -11.80
C MET A 250 8.62 9.40 -11.05
N ASN A 251 9.71 8.71 -11.34
CA ASN A 251 10.07 7.43 -10.73
C ASN A 251 11.33 7.58 -9.87
N PRO A 252 11.27 8.25 -8.69
CA PRO A 252 12.43 8.49 -7.83
C PRO A 252 13.09 7.21 -7.31
N VAL A 253 12.35 6.10 -7.23
CA VAL A 253 12.89 4.77 -6.93
C VAL A 253 12.18 3.74 -7.79
N ARG A 254 12.95 2.83 -8.40
CA ARG A 254 12.44 1.72 -9.21
C ARG A 254 13.42 0.53 -9.13
N ILE A 255 12.91 -0.65 -8.79
CA ILE A 255 13.68 -1.87 -8.59
C ILE A 255 13.18 -2.92 -9.57
N LYS A 256 14.07 -3.53 -10.35
CA LYS A 256 13.71 -4.55 -11.35
C LYS A 256 13.74 -5.99 -10.81
N GLY A 257 14.38 -6.23 -9.67
CA GLY A 257 14.44 -7.54 -9.02
C GLY A 257 15.68 -7.69 -8.15
N GLY A 258 16.06 -8.93 -7.87
CA GLY A 258 17.28 -9.29 -7.13
C GLY A 258 17.11 -10.55 -6.29
N ASP A 259 18.21 -11.27 -6.07
CA ASP A 259 18.19 -12.56 -5.35
C ASP A 259 18.09 -12.40 -3.83
N ASN A 260 18.53 -11.25 -3.31
CA ASN A 260 18.51 -10.96 -1.88
C ASN A 260 17.17 -10.36 -1.46
N LEU A 261 16.62 -10.82 -0.34
CA LEU A 261 15.59 -10.07 0.37
C LEU A 261 16.21 -8.78 0.89
N THR A 262 15.65 -7.65 0.46
CA THR A 262 16.10 -6.33 0.86
C THR A 262 14.92 -5.37 0.89
N PHE A 263 15.17 -4.12 1.21
CA PHE A 263 14.20 -3.05 1.10
C PHE A 263 14.86 -1.81 0.54
N VAL A 264 14.08 -1.00 -0.17
CA VAL A 264 14.50 0.34 -0.58
C VAL A 264 13.55 1.34 0.03
N THR A 265 14.07 2.49 0.44
CA THR A 265 13.29 3.50 1.14
C THR A 265 13.13 4.78 0.34
N MET A 266 12.01 5.47 0.53
CA MET A 266 11.73 6.78 -0.03
C MET A 266 10.96 7.63 0.97
N SER A 267 11.35 8.89 1.13
CA SER A 267 10.56 9.88 1.88
C SER A 267 9.53 10.51 0.93
N LEU A 268 8.27 10.53 1.33
CA LEU A 268 7.22 11.29 0.64
C LEU A 268 6.98 12.60 1.39
N ASP A 269 7.06 13.73 0.68
CA ASP A 269 6.72 15.06 1.22
C ASP A 269 5.23 15.34 1.00
N LEU A 270 4.44 15.02 2.02
CA LEU A 270 3.00 15.19 1.99
C LEU A 270 2.62 16.67 2.13
N SER A 271 3.41 17.44 2.89
CA SER A 271 3.21 18.86 3.08
C SER A 271 3.41 19.65 1.77
N ALA A 272 4.48 19.37 1.02
CA ALA A 272 4.76 19.98 -0.26
C ALA A 272 3.68 19.61 -1.29
N LEU A 273 3.28 18.34 -1.35
CA LEU A 273 2.19 17.89 -2.22
C LEU A 273 0.89 18.66 -1.94
N ARG A 274 0.46 18.73 -0.67
CA ARG A 274 -0.77 19.44 -0.27
C ARG A 274 -0.67 20.94 -0.50
N SER A 275 0.50 21.54 -0.22
CA SER A 275 0.76 22.96 -0.46
C SER A 275 0.67 23.30 -1.96
N HIS A 276 1.23 22.44 -2.82
CA HIS A 276 1.10 22.55 -4.27
C HIS A 276 -0.35 22.42 -4.74
N GLN A 277 -1.06 21.39 -4.26
CA GLN A 277 -2.48 21.17 -4.60
C GLN A 277 -3.40 22.31 -4.17
N ARG A 278 -3.04 23.08 -3.13
CA ARG A 278 -3.80 24.26 -2.67
C ARG A 278 -3.68 25.44 -3.64
N LYS A 279 -2.54 25.57 -4.31
CA LYS A 279 -2.25 26.69 -5.21
C LYS A 279 -3.13 26.63 -6.47
N GLY A 280 -3.45 27.79 -7.04
CA GLY A 280 -4.04 27.87 -8.37
C GLY A 280 -3.04 27.48 -9.47
N TYR A 281 -3.55 27.20 -10.68
CA TYR A 281 -2.77 26.69 -11.81
C TYR A 281 -1.48 27.49 -12.10
N GLY A 282 -1.55 28.83 -12.13
CA GLY A 282 -0.39 29.68 -12.43
C GLY A 282 0.78 29.44 -11.46
N LEU A 283 0.49 29.45 -10.15
CA LEU A 283 1.48 29.21 -9.10
C LEU A 283 1.97 27.76 -9.07
N GLN A 284 1.14 26.79 -9.45
CA GLN A 284 1.57 25.39 -9.61
C GLN A 284 2.55 25.24 -10.77
N LYS A 285 2.30 25.92 -11.89
CA LYS A 285 3.16 25.87 -13.08
C LYS A 285 4.55 26.45 -12.80
N GLU A 286 4.63 27.50 -11.98
CA GLU A 286 5.89 28.13 -11.58
C GLU A 286 6.71 27.28 -10.60
N ALA A 287 6.07 26.57 -9.67
CA ALA A 287 6.73 25.78 -8.62
C ALA A 287 7.60 24.63 -9.18
N LYS A 288 7.27 24.09 -10.36
CA LYS A 288 8.02 23.06 -11.13
C LYS A 288 8.27 21.71 -10.43
N GLU A 289 8.00 21.56 -9.14
CA GLU A 289 8.18 20.35 -8.33
C GLU A 289 7.19 19.24 -8.74
N PHE A 290 5.90 19.56 -8.73
CA PHE A 290 4.83 18.68 -9.19
C PHE A 290 4.22 19.22 -10.50
N LYS A 291 3.55 18.35 -11.26
CA LYS A 291 2.71 18.79 -12.38
C LYS A 291 1.48 19.55 -11.83
N PRO A 292 0.83 20.40 -12.63
CA PRO A 292 -0.44 20.99 -12.21
C PRO A 292 -1.48 19.92 -11.88
N THR A 293 -2.38 20.24 -10.96
CA THR A 293 -3.50 19.35 -10.64
C THR A 293 -4.41 19.12 -11.85
N PRO A 294 -5.02 17.93 -11.98
CA PRO A 294 -5.95 17.63 -13.06
C PRO A 294 -7.19 18.54 -13.01
N PRO A 295 -7.96 18.64 -14.12
CA PRO A 295 -9.26 19.32 -14.13
C PRO A 295 -10.16 18.85 -12.99
N ASP A 296 -10.98 19.73 -12.43
CA ASP A 296 -11.93 19.42 -11.35
C ASP A 296 -11.29 18.74 -10.13
N PHE A 297 -10.06 19.14 -9.78
CA PHE A 297 -9.40 18.64 -8.58
C PHE A 297 -10.19 19.04 -7.31
N PRO A 298 -10.60 18.09 -6.45
CA PRO A 298 -11.55 18.38 -5.38
C PRO A 298 -10.89 19.08 -4.19
N ILE A 299 -10.91 20.42 -4.21
CA ILE A 299 -10.34 21.27 -3.16
C ILE A 299 -10.94 20.99 -1.78
N ALA A 300 -12.23 20.60 -1.70
CA ALA A 300 -12.85 20.23 -0.43
C ALA A 300 -12.18 18.99 0.20
N ALA A 301 -11.83 17.98 -0.60
CA ALA A 301 -11.13 16.78 -0.12
C ALA A 301 -9.70 17.11 0.32
N LEU A 302 -9.01 17.99 -0.41
CA LEU A 302 -7.71 18.53 0.00
C LEU A 302 -7.78 19.26 1.35
N LYS A 303 -8.78 20.14 1.55
CA LYS A 303 -8.94 20.88 2.81
C LYS A 303 -9.12 19.93 4.00
N LYS A 304 -9.84 18.82 3.83
CA LYS A 304 -9.94 17.77 4.85
C LYS A 304 -8.56 17.17 5.18
N ARG A 305 -7.73 16.87 4.18
CA ARG A 305 -6.36 16.37 4.40
C ARG A 305 -5.48 17.36 5.17
N ILE A 306 -5.50 18.63 4.80
CA ILE A 306 -4.74 19.69 5.48
C ILE A 306 -5.22 19.86 6.94
N ALA A 307 -6.53 19.69 7.20
CA ALA A 307 -7.07 19.81 8.54
C ALA A 307 -6.64 18.67 9.48
N LEU A 308 -6.14 17.54 8.96
CA LEU A 308 -5.63 16.44 9.80
C LEU A 308 -4.33 16.76 10.54
N GLY A 309 -3.64 17.85 10.19
CA GLY A 309 -2.43 18.29 10.88
C GLY A 309 -2.65 19.45 11.85
N LYS A 310 -3.89 19.91 12.00
CA LYS A 310 -4.29 20.94 12.95
C LYS A 310 -4.81 20.31 14.23
#